data_AF-A0A3M3ZTH3-F1
#
_entry.id   AF-A0A3M3ZTH3-F1
#
_cell.length_a   1.000
_cell.length_b   1.000
_cell.length_c   1.000
_cell.angle_alpha   90.00
_cell.angle_beta   90.00
_cell.angle_gamma   90.00
#
_symmetry.space_group_name_H-M   'P 1'
#
loop_
_entity.id
_entity.type
_entity.pdbx_description
1 polymer ?
#
loop_
_entity_poly.entity_id
_entity_poly.type
_entity_poly.pdbx_seq_one_letter_code
_entity_poly.pdbx_strand_id
1 'polypeptide(L)'
;DPSVAAHPQHGWFLSLFDIGGPWLLAVAIMIVLAASIGHVDGCVQVCGTQFANDLATWNKPRTDREKTILAKVGMVVFIAAASLLAYLTFDYARLQL
;
A
#
# COMPACT_ATOMS: atom_id res chain seq x y z
N ASP A 1 19.69 -13.38 17.25
CA ASP A 1 20.80 -13.35 16.29
C ASP A 1 21.39 -11.93 16.26
N PRO A 2 22.72 -11.75 16.39
CA PRO A 2 23.37 -10.43 16.26
C PRO A 2 22.99 -9.68 14.97
N SER A 3 22.73 -10.39 13.87
CA SER A 3 22.31 -9.81 12.58
C SER A 3 20.89 -9.22 12.64
N VAL A 4 19.97 -9.91 13.30
CA VAL A 4 18.58 -9.49 13.54
C VAL A 4 18.51 -8.30 14.51
N ALA A 5 19.41 -8.26 15.51
CA ALA A 5 19.49 -7.13 16.44
C ALA A 5 20.01 -5.84 15.79
N ALA A 6 20.90 -5.95 14.79
CA ALA A 6 21.42 -4.81 14.03
C ALA A 6 20.41 -4.27 13.00
N HIS A 7 19.54 -5.13 12.47
CA HIS A 7 18.51 -4.76 11.49
C HIS A 7 17.14 -5.32 11.88
N PRO A 8 16.48 -4.78 12.92
CA PRO A 8 15.22 -5.33 13.43
C PRO A 8 14.11 -5.37 12.38
N GLN A 9 14.08 -4.37 11.48
CA GLN A 9 13.20 -4.28 10.31
C GLN A 9 13.27 -5.52 9.39
N HIS A 10 14.47 -6.08 9.25
CA HIS A 10 14.74 -7.22 8.38
C HIS A 10 14.75 -8.54 9.15
N GLY A 11 14.48 -8.52 10.46
CA GLY A 11 14.59 -9.68 11.33
C GLY A 11 13.78 -10.89 10.87
N TRP A 12 12.56 -10.66 10.37
CA TRP A 12 11.71 -11.69 9.78
C TRP A 12 12.37 -12.38 8.58
N PHE A 13 12.89 -11.59 7.63
CA PHE A 13 13.51 -12.10 6.41
C PHE A 13 14.86 -12.78 6.69
N LEU A 14 15.68 -12.19 7.57
CA LEU A 14 16.96 -12.76 8.00
C LEU A 14 16.75 -14.12 8.69
N SER A 15 15.80 -14.20 9.64
CA SER A 15 15.51 -15.45 10.35
C SER A 15 15.03 -16.56 9.41
N LEU A 16 14.24 -16.22 8.39
CA LEU A 16 13.74 -17.20 7.41
C LEU A 16 14.81 -17.64 6.41
N PHE A 17 15.74 -16.74 6.08
CA PHE A 17 16.92 -17.10 5.30
C PHE A 17 17.84 -18.04 6.08
N ASP A 18 18.07 -17.77 7.36
CA ASP A 18 18.97 -18.59 8.19
C ASP A 18 18.41 -20.00 8.42
N ILE A 19 17.09 -20.16 8.56
CA ILE A 19 16.45 -21.46 8.83
C ILE A 19 16.18 -22.25 7.54
N GLY A 20 15.70 -21.58 6.48
CA GLY A 20 15.15 -22.25 5.29
C GLY A 20 15.82 -21.85 3.97
N GLY A 21 16.87 -21.03 4.02
CA GLY A 21 17.61 -20.59 2.86
C GLY A 21 16.80 -19.74 1.88
N PRO A 22 17.28 -19.59 0.63
CA PRO A 22 16.66 -18.72 -0.37
C PRO A 22 15.20 -19.04 -0.69
N TRP A 23 14.80 -20.32 -0.61
CA TRP A 23 13.43 -20.73 -0.93
C TRP A 23 12.41 -20.24 0.08
N LEU A 24 12.71 -20.39 1.37
CA LEU A 24 11.83 -19.92 2.44
C LEU A 24 11.77 -18.37 2.45
N LEU A 25 12.90 -17.72 2.18
CA LEU A 25 12.95 -16.27 1.96
C LEU A 25 12.06 -15.83 0.79
N ALA A 26 12.09 -16.54 -0.35
CA ALA A 26 11.25 -16.21 -1.50
C ALA A 26 9.75 -16.28 -1.16
N VAL A 27 9.34 -17.31 -0.42
CA VAL A 27 7.95 -17.44 0.06
C VAL A 27 7.59 -16.31 1.01
N ALA A 28 8.49 -15.94 1.93
CA ALA A 28 8.29 -14.83 2.86
C ALA A 28 8.05 -13.50 2.12
N ILE A 29 8.87 -13.23 1.09
CA ILE A 29 8.74 -12.04 0.25
C ILE A 29 7.40 -12.05 -0.49
N MET A 30 7.00 -13.19 -1.06
CA MET A 30 5.72 -13.34 -1.74
C MET A 30 4.54 -13.06 -0.81
N ILE A 31 4.57 -13.55 0.43
CA ILE A 31 3.53 -13.31 1.44
C ILE A 31 3.42 -11.81 1.73
N VAL A 32 4.55 -11.15 2.01
CA VAL A 32 4.57 -9.71 2.32
C VAL A 32 4.10 -8.89 1.12
N LEU A 33 4.56 -9.22 -0.08
CA LEU A 33 4.13 -8.56 -1.31
C LEU A 33 2.61 -8.67 -1.50
N ALA A 34 2.04 -9.87 -1.36
CA ALA A 34 0.60 -10.09 -1.48
C ALA A 34 -0.20 -9.30 -0.44
N ALA A 35 0.27 -9.29 0.82
CA ALA A 35 -0.35 -8.52 1.90
C ALA A 35 -0.30 -7.01 1.62
N SER A 36 0.83 -6.48 1.15
CA SER A 36 0.98 -5.05 0.82
C SER A 36 0.06 -4.63 -0.33
N ILE A 37 -0.04 -5.43 -1.39
CA ILE A 37 -0.94 -5.14 -2.52
C ILE A 37 -2.40 -5.09 -2.04
N GLY A 38 -2.84 -6.09 -1.27
CA GLY A 38 -4.20 -6.14 -0.75
C GLY A 38 -4.53 -4.97 0.20
N HIS A 39 -3.58 -4.57 1.04
CA HIS A 39 -3.74 -3.43 1.93
C HIS A 39 -3.88 -2.12 1.13
N VAL A 40 -3.00 -1.89 0.15
CA VAL A 40 -3.02 -0.68 -0.69
C VAL A 40 -4.32 -0.60 -1.50
N ASP A 41 -4.76 -1.71 -2.11
CA ASP A 41 -6.02 -1.76 -2.86
C ASP A 41 -7.23 -1.43 -1.96
N GLY A 42 -7.28 -1.98 -0.75
CA GLY A 42 -8.31 -1.67 0.24
C GLY A 42 -8.38 -0.18 0.57
N CYS A 43 -7.23 0.45 0.86
CA CYS A 43 -7.17 1.89 1.15
C CYS A 43 -7.62 2.74 -0.05
N VAL A 44 -7.17 2.41 -1.26
CA VAL A 44 -7.55 3.12 -2.48
C VAL A 44 -9.06 3.05 -2.73
N GLN A 45 -9.67 1.88 -2.54
CA GLN A 45 -11.10 1.70 -2.73
C GLN A 45 -11.93 2.53 -1.75
N VAL A 46 -11.54 2.54 -0.47
CA VAL A 46 -12.21 3.34 0.56
C VAL A 46 -12.09 4.84 0.24
N CYS A 47 -10.90 5.33 -0.10
CA CYS A 47 -10.72 6.73 -0.46
C CYS A 47 -11.49 7.12 -1.74
N GLY A 48 -11.49 6.27 -2.76
CA GLY A 48 -12.20 6.52 -4.01
C GLY A 48 -13.72 6.57 -3.85
N THR A 49 -14.27 5.69 -3.00
CA THR A 49 -15.71 5.69 -2.68
C THR A 49 -16.10 6.88 -1.82
N GLN A 50 -15.28 7.26 -0.84
CA GLN A 50 -15.47 8.48 -0.04
C GLN A 50 -15.44 9.73 -0.92
N PHE A 51 -14.49 9.83 -1.84
CA PHE A 51 -14.44 10.93 -2.80
C PHE A 51 -15.72 11.01 -3.66
N ALA A 52 -16.20 9.87 -4.18
CA ALA A 52 -17.38 9.83 -5.02
C ALA A 52 -18.71 10.04 -4.27
N ASN A 53 -18.78 9.71 -2.97
CA ASN A 53 -20.00 9.84 -2.18
C ASN A 53 -20.08 11.19 -1.45
N ASP A 54 -18.97 11.73 -0.97
CA ASP A 54 -18.97 12.93 -0.13
C ASP A 54 -18.66 14.20 -0.94
N LEU A 55 -17.60 14.20 -1.75
CA LEU A 55 -17.16 15.39 -2.50
C LEU A 55 -17.96 15.62 -3.79
N ALA A 56 -18.35 14.54 -4.46
CA ALA A 56 -18.94 14.63 -5.78
C ALA A 56 -20.46 14.87 -5.83
N THR A 57 -21.16 14.44 -4.79
CA THR A 57 -22.61 14.57 -4.65
C THR A 57 -23.01 15.78 -3.82
N TRP A 58 -22.03 16.53 -3.29
CA TRP A 58 -22.23 17.70 -2.44
C TRP A 58 -23.17 18.76 -3.05
N ASN A 59 -23.05 19.03 -4.35
CA ASN A 59 -23.85 20.09 -5.02
C ASN A 59 -24.94 19.57 -5.97
N LYS A 60 -24.91 18.30 -6.39
CA LYS A 60 -25.89 17.75 -7.33
C LYS A 60 -25.98 16.23 -7.22
N PRO A 61 -27.18 15.64 -7.12
CA PRO A 61 -27.34 14.19 -7.23
C PRO A 61 -26.87 13.73 -8.61
N ARG A 62 -25.93 12.78 -8.61
CA ARG A 62 -25.35 12.15 -9.82
C ARG A 62 -25.88 10.73 -10.00
N THR A 63 -25.94 10.30 -11.25
CA THR A 63 -26.31 8.94 -11.63
C THR A 63 -25.21 7.93 -11.23
N ASP A 64 -25.56 6.66 -11.08
CA ASP A 64 -24.61 5.62 -10.62
C ASP A 64 -23.42 5.41 -11.56
N ARG A 65 -23.61 5.66 -12.87
CA ARG A 65 -22.52 5.64 -13.85
C ARG A 65 -21.51 6.76 -13.60
N GLU A 66 -22.00 7.97 -13.31
CA GLU A 66 -21.13 9.12 -13.02
C GLU A 66 -20.37 8.93 -11.72
N LYS A 67 -21.02 8.39 -10.68
CA LYS A 67 -20.36 8.03 -9.42
C LYS A 67 -19.26 6.98 -9.63
N THR A 68 -19.52 5.96 -10.44
CA THR A 68 -18.54 4.92 -10.76
C THR A 68 -17.32 5.48 -11.49
N ILE A 69 -17.54 6.32 -12.51
CA ILE A 69 -16.44 6.96 -13.24
C ILE A 69 -15.62 7.83 -12.30
N LEU A 70 -16.29 8.62 -11.47
CA LEU A 70 -15.63 9.54 -10.56
C LEU A 70 -14.87 8.84 -9.43
N ALA A 71 -15.41 7.74 -8.91
CA ALA A 71 -14.71 6.89 -7.95
C ALA A 71 -13.42 6.35 -8.56
N LYS A 72 -13.47 5.80 -9.79
CA LYS A 72 -12.29 5.29 -10.49
C LYS A 72 -11.25 6.38 -10.75
N VAL A 73 -11.69 7.57 -11.18
CA VAL A 73 -10.79 8.72 -11.36
C VAL A 73 -10.15 9.12 -10.03
N GLY A 74 -10.93 9.19 -8.94
CA GLY A 74 -10.43 9.47 -7.60
C GLY A 74 -9.39 8.46 -7.13
N MET A 75 -9.61 7.17 -7.39
CA MET A 75 -8.65 6.10 -7.09
C MET A 75 -7.32 6.30 -7.84
N VAL A 76 -7.37 6.62 -9.14
CA VAL A 76 -6.17 6.88 -9.96
C VAL A 76 -5.40 8.09 -9.44
N VAL A 77 -6.08 9.19 -9.14
CA VAL A 77 -5.46 10.41 -8.59
C VAL A 77 -4.81 10.12 -7.24
N PHE A 78 -5.49 9.37 -6.37
CA PHE A 78 -4.96 8.98 -5.07
C PHE A 78 -3.70 8.13 -5.19
N ILE A 79 -3.70 7.11 -6.06
CA ILE A 79 -2.50 6.30 -6.33
C ILE A 79 -1.36 7.15 -6.87
N ALA A 80 -1.63 8.07 -7.81
CA ALA A 80 -0.61 8.95 -8.38
C ALA A 80 0.00 9.90 -7.34
N ALA A 81 -0.80 10.45 -6.44
CA ALA A 81 -0.32 11.28 -5.34
C ALA A 81 0.48 10.45 -4.33
N ALA A 82 -0.02 9.27 -3.96
CA ALA A 82 0.67 8.36 -3.05
C ALA A 82 2.01 7.87 -3.61
N SER A 83 2.09 7.57 -4.91
CA SER A 83 3.33 7.14 -5.55
C SER A 83 4.36 8.26 -5.63
N LEU A 84 3.93 9.50 -5.92
CA LEU A 84 4.78 10.68 -5.87
C LEU A 84 5.33 10.91 -4.46
N LEU A 85 4.47 10.86 -3.44
CA LEU A 85 4.90 11.00 -2.06
C LEU A 85 5.87 9.88 -1.66
N ALA A 86 5.55 8.63 -1.98
CA ALA A 86 6.43 7.50 -1.70
C ALA A 86 7.81 7.66 -2.35
N TYR A 87 7.88 8.18 -3.59
CA TYR A 87 9.14 8.49 -4.26
C TYR A 87 9.93 9.59 -3.54
N LEU A 88 9.25 10.66 -3.10
CA LEU A 88 9.88 11.78 -2.41
C LEU A 88 10.29 11.44 -0.97
N THR A 89 9.58 10.53 -0.30
CA THR A 89 9.82 10.13 1.09
C THR A 89 10.65 8.85 1.20
N PHE A 90 11.09 8.27 0.10
CA PHE A 90 11.81 6.98 0.07
C PHE A 90 13.07 7.01 0.94
N ASP A 91 13.77 8.14 0.97
CA ASP A 91 15.02 8.34 1.72
C ASP A 91 14.82 8.91 3.14
N TYR A 92 13.57 9.11 3.57
CA TYR A 92 13.32 9.54 4.95
C TYR A 92 13.63 8.38 5.89
N ALA A 93 14.73 8.53 6.64
CA ALA A 93 15.29 7.58 7.61
C ALA A 93 14.35 7.15 8.76
N ARG A 94 13.04 7.43 8.68
CA ARG A 94 12.09 7.42 9.80
C ARG A 94 10.72 6.82 9.50
N LEU A 95 10.54 6.12 8.37
CA LEU A 95 9.31 5.37 8.08
C LEU A 95 9.53 3.84 7.93
N GLN A 96 10.76 3.37 8.09
CA GLN A 96 11.06 1.95 8.32
C GLN A 96 10.78 1.62 9.79
N LEU A 97 9.52 1.69 10.22
CA LEU A 97 9.07 1.24 11.55
C LEU A 97 8.69 -0.23 11.52
#